data_AF-A0A7C4E0U9-F1
#
_entry.id   AF-A0A7C4E0U9-F1
#
_cell.length_a   1.000
_cell.length_b   1.000
_cell.length_c   1.000
_cell.angle_alpha   90.00
_cell.angle_beta   90.00
_cell.angle_gamma   90.00
#
_symmetry.space_group_name_H-M   'P 1'
#
loop_
_entity.id
_entity.type
_entity.pdbx_description
1 polymer ?
#
loop_
_entity_poly.entity_id
_entity_poly.type
_entity_poly.pdbx_seq_one_letter_code
_entity_poly.pdbx_strand_id
1 'polypeptide(L)'
;MRNTSIAAPLILSIFFSIVLLLTDAELWTVAPSHAYALAGFVGADVVVMVLAIIGLPRVSAIGMVYGVGKFAVFLGDILTAPEFGLTYYEFAAYLFSLWGYNGLLASQLLIAAGSYLAWRRQPTTRS
;
A
#
# COMPACT_ATOMS: atom_id res chain seq x y z
N MET A 1 16.26 -14.00 10.30
CA MET A 1 15.11 -13.78 11.20
C MET A 1 13.88 -13.54 10.33
N ARG A 2 12.78 -14.25 10.54
CA ARG A 2 11.53 -14.05 9.79
C ARG A 2 10.97 -12.66 10.12
N ASN A 3 10.77 -11.80 9.12
CA ASN A 3 10.22 -10.45 9.32
C ASN A 3 8.69 -10.49 9.41
N THR A 4 8.18 -11.10 10.48
CA THR A 4 6.72 -11.22 10.71
C THR A 4 6.04 -9.88 11.00
N SER A 5 6.79 -8.85 11.40
CA SER A 5 6.26 -7.53 11.77
C SER A 5 5.59 -6.78 10.62
N ILE A 6 5.89 -7.14 9.36
CA ILE A 6 5.31 -6.50 8.17
C ILE A 6 4.21 -7.35 7.52
N ALA A 7 4.05 -8.61 7.93
CA ALA A 7 3.07 -9.52 7.35
C ALA A 7 1.63 -9.07 7.63
N ALA A 8 1.30 -8.70 8.87
CA ALA A 8 -0.04 -8.21 9.21
C ALA A 8 -0.40 -6.91 8.48
N PRO A 9 0.47 -5.88 8.43
CA PRO A 9 0.24 -4.71 7.59
C PRO A 9 0.04 -5.01 6.09
N LEU A 10 0.81 -5.95 5.52
CA LEU A 10 0.63 -6.37 4.12
C LEU A 10 -0.72 -7.08 3.89
N ILE A 11 -1.15 -7.93 4.83
CA ILE A 11 -2.48 -8.57 4.77
C ILE A 11 -3.59 -7.51 4.78
N LEU A 12 -3.47 -6.49 5.64
CA LEU A 12 -4.43 -5.38 5.66
C LEU A 12 -4.42 -4.61 4.33
N SER A 13 -3.24 -4.31 3.79
CA SER A 13 -3.09 -3.65 2.48
C SER A 13 -3.79 -4.44 1.36
N ILE A 14 -3.56 -5.75 1.30
CA ILE A 14 -4.21 -6.66 0.35
C ILE A 14 -5.73 -6.66 0.55
N PHE A 15 -6.18 -6.81 1.80
CA PHE A 15 -7.60 -6.83 2.13
C PHE A 15 -8.32 -5.56 1.68
N PHE A 16 -7.81 -4.39 2.05
CA PHE A 16 -8.41 -3.10 1.67
C PHE A 16 -8.36 -2.84 0.17
N SER A 17 -7.29 -3.25 -0.51
CA SER A 17 -7.19 -3.18 -1.97
C SER A 17 -8.25 -4.04 -2.64
N ILE A 18 -8.45 -5.28 -2.17
CA ILE A 18 -9.48 -6.19 -2.69
C ILE A 18 -10.88 -5.63 -2.42
N VAL A 19 -11.12 -5.08 -1.23
CA VAL A 19 -12.39 -4.41 -0.91
C VAL A 19 -12.67 -3.32 -1.94
N LEU A 20 -11.73 -2.40 -2.17
CA LEU A 20 -11.89 -1.33 -3.17
C LEU A 20 -12.17 -1.90 -4.56
N LEU A 21 -11.38 -2.86 -5.03
CA LEU A 21 -11.57 -3.51 -6.33
C LEU A 21 -12.94 -4.16 -6.49
N LEU A 22 -13.57 -4.63 -5.41
CA LEU A 22 -14.86 -5.32 -5.47
C LEU A 22 -16.06 -4.41 -5.22
N THR A 23 -15.89 -3.35 -4.41
CA THR A 23 -17.01 -2.52 -3.94
C THR A 23 -17.11 -1.17 -4.62
N ASP A 24 -16.02 -0.66 -5.18
CA ASP A 24 -16.00 0.64 -5.83
C ASP A 24 -16.23 0.50 -7.34
N ALA A 25 -17.48 0.74 -7.75
CA ALA A 25 -17.87 0.63 -9.16
C ALA A 25 -17.19 1.72 -10.02
N GLU A 26 -17.02 2.93 -9.46
CA GLU A 26 -16.42 4.07 -10.16
C GLU A 26 -14.97 3.80 -10.54
N LEU A 27 -14.26 3.01 -9.74
CA LEU A 27 -12.89 2.59 -10.04
C LEU A 27 -12.80 1.85 -11.38
N TRP A 28 -13.81 1.05 -11.74
CA TRP A 28 -13.83 0.30 -13.00
C TRP A 28 -14.44 1.07 -14.16
N THR A 29 -15.44 1.92 -13.90
CA THR A 29 -16.18 2.64 -14.95
C THR A 29 -15.48 3.93 -15.37
N VAL A 30 -14.87 4.64 -14.42
CA VAL A 30 -14.27 5.96 -14.62
C VAL A 30 -12.74 5.89 -14.66
N ALA A 31 -12.13 5.05 -13.82
CA ALA A 31 -10.67 4.99 -13.68
C ALA A 31 -10.07 3.57 -13.86
N PRO A 32 -10.38 2.83 -14.95
CA PRO A 32 -9.97 1.44 -15.11
C PRO A 32 -8.45 1.23 -15.04
N SER A 33 -7.65 2.21 -15.47
CA SER A 33 -6.18 2.19 -15.31
C SER A 33 -5.76 2.11 -13.83
N HIS A 34 -6.46 2.82 -12.94
CA HIS A 34 -6.20 2.80 -11.50
C HIS A 34 -6.64 1.47 -10.88
N ALA A 35 -7.75 0.89 -11.35
CA ALA A 35 -8.16 -0.46 -10.96
C ALA A 35 -7.08 -1.52 -11.29
N TYR A 36 -6.55 -1.50 -12.52
CA TYR A 36 -5.47 -2.41 -12.91
C TYR A 36 -4.19 -2.15 -12.13
N ALA A 37 -3.83 -0.89 -11.87
CA ALA A 37 -2.68 -0.55 -11.03
C ALA A 37 -2.85 -1.07 -9.60
N LEU A 38 -4.03 -0.90 -8.99
CA LEU A 38 -4.35 -1.41 -7.66
C LEU A 38 -4.27 -2.95 -7.61
N ALA A 39 -4.78 -3.64 -8.63
CA ALA A 39 -4.63 -5.09 -8.76
C ALA A 39 -3.16 -5.52 -8.88
N GLY A 40 -2.35 -4.75 -9.62
CA GLY A 40 -0.90 -4.92 -9.68
C GLY A 40 -0.23 -4.78 -8.32
N PHE A 41 -0.63 -3.77 -7.53
CA PHE A 41 -0.14 -3.59 -6.16
C PHE A 41 -0.55 -4.71 -5.21
N VAL A 42 -1.73 -5.31 -5.38
CA VAL A 42 -2.12 -6.53 -4.63
C VAL A 42 -1.14 -7.66 -4.93
N GLY A 43 -0.82 -7.89 -6.20
CA GLY A 43 0.18 -8.89 -6.60
C GLY A 43 1.55 -8.60 -5.99
N ALA A 44 1.99 -7.35 -6.02
CA ALA A 44 3.25 -6.92 -5.43
C ALA A 44 3.28 -7.14 -3.90
N ASP A 45 2.19 -6.83 -3.19
CA ASP A 45 2.08 -7.05 -1.75
C ASP A 45 2.19 -8.53 -1.39
N VAL A 46 1.54 -9.41 -2.17
CA VAL A 46 1.68 -10.87 -2.00
C VAL A 46 3.13 -11.30 -2.17
N VAL A 47 3.81 -10.81 -3.21
CA VAL A 47 5.24 -11.10 -3.43
C VAL A 47 6.07 -10.63 -2.24
N VAL A 48 5.94 -9.37 -1.81
CA VAL A 48 6.69 -8.82 -0.68
C VAL A 48 6.43 -9.62 0.61
N MET A 49 5.18 -10.02 0.84
CA MET A 49 4.79 -10.84 1.99
C MET A 49 5.49 -12.21 1.95
N VAL A 50 5.49 -12.89 0.80
CA VAL A 50 6.18 -14.18 0.63
C VAL A 50 7.69 -14.02 0.87
N LEU A 51 8.32 -12.99 0.30
CA LEU A 51 9.75 -12.72 0.51
C LEU A 51 10.08 -12.43 1.99
N ALA A 52 9.20 -11.72 2.71
CA ALA A 52 9.34 -11.46 4.13
C ALA A 52 9.24 -12.75 4.98
N ILE A 53 8.33 -13.65 4.61
CA ILE A 53 8.11 -14.95 5.28
C ILE A 53 9.27 -15.92 5.04
N ILE A 54 9.88 -15.91 3.86
CA ILE A 54 11.07 -16.72 3.54
C ILE A 54 12.34 -16.14 4.21
N GLY A 55 12.28 -14.89 4.68
CA GLY A 55 13.32 -14.29 5.52
C GLY A 55 14.46 -13.65 4.73
N LEU A 56 14.17 -13.13 3.53
CA LEU A 56 15.15 -12.39 2.73
C LEU A 56 15.62 -11.13 3.47
N PRO A 57 16.95 -10.95 3.66
CA PRO A 57 17.49 -9.97 4.61
C PRO A 57 17.25 -8.51 4.20
N ARG A 58 17.06 -8.22 2.91
CA ARG A 58 16.86 -6.86 2.38
C ARG A 58 15.41 -6.39 2.43
N VAL A 59 14.46 -7.27 2.74
CA VAL A 59 13.02 -6.93 2.68
C VAL A 59 12.64 -5.88 3.73
N SER A 60 13.22 -5.92 4.93
CA SER A 60 12.96 -4.88 5.95
C SER A 60 13.52 -3.51 5.57
N ALA A 61 14.68 -3.46 4.92
CA ALA A 61 15.28 -2.19 4.48
C ALA A 61 14.47 -1.57 3.32
N ILE A 62 14.06 -2.41 2.35
CA ILE A 62 13.28 -1.97 1.20
C ILE A 62 11.82 -1.69 1.59
N GLY A 63 11.27 -2.41 2.56
CA GLY A 63 9.88 -2.31 3.00
C GLY A 63 9.49 -0.92 3.50
N MET A 64 10.42 -0.16 4.07
CA MET A 64 10.18 1.23 4.46
C MET A 64 9.93 2.12 3.23
N VAL A 65 10.81 2.05 2.24
CA VAL A 65 10.69 2.79 0.98
C VAL A 65 9.45 2.34 0.22
N TYR A 66 9.17 1.04 0.21
CA TYR A 66 7.98 0.47 -0.43
C TYR A 66 6.68 1.01 0.18
N GLY A 67 6.54 0.99 1.51
CA GLY A 67 5.36 1.52 2.19
C GLY A 67 5.17 3.02 1.97
N VAL A 68 6.24 3.82 2.13
CA VAL A 68 6.16 5.28 1.89
C VAL A 68 5.86 5.58 0.42
N GLY A 69 6.48 4.87 -0.51
CA GLY A 69 6.26 5.02 -1.95
C GLY A 69 4.81 4.72 -2.33
N LYS A 70 4.25 3.59 -1.88
CA LYS A 70 2.84 3.27 -2.11
C LYS A 70 1.89 4.27 -1.47
N PHE A 71 2.19 4.74 -0.25
CA PHE A 71 1.40 5.80 0.38
C PHE A 71 1.36 7.06 -0.48
N ALA A 72 2.53 7.49 -1.01
CA ALA A 72 2.62 8.64 -1.89
C ALA A 72 1.91 8.42 -3.24
N VAL A 73 1.97 7.21 -3.80
CA VAL A 73 1.24 6.86 -5.03
C VAL A 73 -0.26 6.98 -4.81
N PHE A 74 -0.81 6.32 -3.79
CA PHE A 74 -2.25 6.35 -3.53
C PHE A 74 -2.73 7.75 -3.17
N LEU A 75 -1.99 8.48 -2.33
CA LEU A 75 -2.34 9.88 -2.05
C LEU A 75 -2.22 10.77 -3.30
N GLY A 76 -1.28 10.42 -4.18
CA GLY A 76 -1.06 11.06 -5.47
C GLY A 76 -2.20 10.84 -6.46
N ASP A 77 -3.06 9.84 -6.28
CA ASP A 77 -4.26 9.66 -7.11
C ASP A 77 -5.13 10.93 -7.07
N ILE A 78 -5.15 11.68 -5.96
CA ILE A 78 -5.86 12.96 -5.88
C ILE A 78 -5.48 13.91 -7.02
N LEU A 79 -4.22 13.86 -7.48
CA LEU A 79 -3.72 14.73 -8.55
C LEU A 79 -4.31 14.40 -9.93
N THR A 80 -4.91 13.22 -10.11
CA THR A 80 -5.59 12.81 -11.35
C THR A 80 -7.04 13.31 -11.41
N ALA A 81 -7.53 14.04 -10.39
CA ALA A 81 -8.87 14.64 -10.38
C ALA A 81 -9.30 15.36 -11.68
N PRO A 82 -8.42 16.16 -12.35
CA PRO A 82 -8.79 16.82 -13.60
C PRO A 82 -9.13 15.85 -14.74
N GLU A 83 -8.59 14.63 -14.73
CA GLU A 83 -8.89 13.59 -15.72
C GLU A 83 -10.36 13.14 -15.63
N PHE A 84 -10.96 13.29 -14.44
CA PHE A 84 -12.35 12.92 -14.17
C PHE A 84 -13.32 14.12 -14.21
N GLY A 85 -12.83 15.31 -14.58
CA GLY A 85 -13.63 16.53 -14.59
C GLY A 85 -14.03 17.05 -13.20
N LEU A 86 -13.35 16.59 -12.15
CA LEU A 86 -13.60 16.97 -10.76
C LEU A 86 -12.53 17.95 -10.24
N THR A 87 -12.87 18.72 -9.22
CA THR A 87 -11.86 19.45 -8.46
C THR A 87 -11.04 18.50 -7.56
N TYR A 88 -9.82 18.90 -7.22
CA TYR A 88 -8.98 18.13 -6.28
C TYR A 88 -9.68 17.87 -4.95
N TYR A 89 -10.46 18.84 -4.46
CA TYR A 89 -11.19 18.71 -3.20
C TYR A 89 -12.33 17.69 -3.30
N GLU A 90 -13.14 17.73 -4.37
CA GLU A 90 -14.23 16.77 -4.57
C GLU A 90 -13.71 15.35 -4.70
N PHE A 91 -12.64 15.15 -5.49
CA PHE A 91 -12.06 13.83 -5.67
C PHE A 91 -11.39 13.31 -4.38
N ALA A 92 -10.68 14.16 -3.65
CA ALA A 92 -10.15 13.80 -2.33
C ALA A 92 -11.28 13.45 -1.35
N ALA A 93 -12.35 14.24 -1.29
CA ALA A 93 -13.48 13.98 -0.41
C ALA A 93 -14.16 12.65 -0.74
N TYR A 94 -14.30 12.33 -2.03
CA TYR A 94 -14.77 11.03 -2.49
C TYR A 94 -13.84 9.91 -2.03
N LEU A 95 -12.53 9.98 -2.31
CA LEU A 95 -11.56 8.95 -1.91
C LEU A 95 -11.55 8.74 -0.39
N PHE A 96 -11.50 9.81 0.40
CA PHE A 96 -11.51 9.73 1.87
C PHE A 96 -12.88 9.33 2.46
N SER A 97 -13.96 9.36 1.67
CA SER A 97 -15.25 8.77 2.07
C SER A 97 -15.23 7.24 2.02
N LEU A 98 -14.34 6.65 1.21
CA LEU A 98 -14.18 5.21 1.07
C LEU A 98 -13.35 4.66 2.24
N TRP A 99 -14.01 3.90 3.13
CA TRP A 99 -13.31 3.27 4.25
C TRP A 99 -12.18 2.33 3.80
N GLY A 100 -12.34 1.70 2.63
CA GLY A 100 -11.31 0.89 1.99
C GLY A 100 -10.04 1.69 1.67
N TYR A 101 -10.19 2.89 1.14
CA TYR A 101 -9.08 3.78 0.81
C TYR A 101 -8.36 4.28 2.07
N ASN A 102 -9.10 4.66 3.11
CA ASN A 102 -8.53 5.04 4.40
C ASN A 102 -7.73 3.90 5.04
N GLY A 103 -8.28 2.68 5.02
CA GLY A 103 -7.60 1.48 5.49
C GLY A 103 -6.35 1.16 4.68
N LEU A 104 -6.42 1.33 3.35
CA LEU A 104 -5.30 1.16 2.45
C LEU A 104 -4.15 2.13 2.77
N LEU A 105 -4.43 3.42 2.95
CA LEU A 105 -3.42 4.41 3.33
C LEU A 105 -2.80 4.10 4.70
N ALA A 106 -3.63 3.78 5.70
CA ALA A 106 -3.16 3.42 7.03
C ALA A 106 -2.23 2.19 6.99
N SER A 107 -2.58 1.19 6.18
CA SER A 107 -1.76 -0.02 6.03
C SER A 107 -0.37 0.28 5.45
N GLN A 108 -0.24 1.24 4.52
CA GLN A 108 1.06 1.62 3.97
C GLN A 108 1.98 2.26 5.03
N LEU A 109 1.42 3.10 5.90
CA LEU A 109 2.15 3.67 7.03
C LEU A 109 2.58 2.59 8.02
N LEU A 110 1.72 1.61 8.29
CA LEU A 110 2.05 0.46 9.14
C LEU A 110 3.14 -0.43 8.52
N ILE A 111 3.13 -0.64 7.20
CA ILE A 111 4.20 -1.35 6.49
C ILE A 111 5.52 -0.60 6.67
N ALA A 112 5.52 0.72 6.45
CA ALA A 112 6.72 1.54 6.59
C ALA A 112 7.27 1.51 8.02
N ALA A 113 6.41 1.71 9.02
CA ALA A 113 6.77 1.67 10.43
C ALA A 113 7.26 0.28 10.87
N GLY A 114 6.55 -0.78 10.49
CA GLY A 114 6.92 -2.16 10.80
C GLY A 114 8.25 -2.58 10.17
N SER A 115 8.52 -2.08 8.96
CA SER A 115 9.79 -2.29 8.25
C SER A 115 10.95 -1.56 8.93
N TYR A 116 10.74 -0.29 9.31
CA TYR A 116 11.72 0.51 10.04
C TYR A 116 12.07 -0.09 11.40
N LEU A 117 11.06 -0.54 12.16
CA LEU A 117 11.26 -1.21 13.44
C LEU A 117 12.01 -2.54 13.29
N ALA A 118 11.70 -3.31 12.25
CA ALA A 118 12.41 -4.56 11.95
C ALA A 118 13.88 -4.30 11.60
N TRP A 119 14.15 -3.27 10.78
CA TRP A 119 15.51 -2.88 10.42
C TRP A 119 16.33 -2.46 11.64
N ARG A 120 15.77 -1.64 12.55
CA ARG A 120 16.45 -1.23 13.80
C ARG A 120 16.81 -2.40 14.73
N ARG A 121 16.08 -3.50 14.67
CA ARG A 121 16.30 -4.69 15.51
C ARG A 121 17.34 -5.66 14.94
N GLN A 122 17.83 -5.44 13.72
CA GLN A 122 18.88 -6.27 13.17
C GLN A 122 20.18 -6.01 13.95
N PRO A 123 20.81 -7.04 14.54
CA PRO A 123 22.10 -6.87 15.19
C PRO A 123 23.08 -6.36 14.13
N THR A 124 23.71 -5.21 14.41
CA THR A 124 24.77 -4.65 13.58
C THR A 124 25.90 -5.65 13.50
N THR A 125 25.94 -6.51 12.48
CA THR A 125 27.21 -7.03 11.96
C THR A 125 27.88 -5.90 11.20
N ARG A 126 28.32 -4.89 11.96
CA ARG A 126 29.36 -3.96 11.53
C ARG A 126 30.68 -4.72 11.72
N SER A 127 31.07 -5.48 10.70
CA SER A 127 32.46 -5.91 10.50
C SER A 127 33.20 -4.82 9.75
#